data_AF-A0A507BZY7-F1
#
_entry.id   AF-A0A507BZY7-F1
#
_cell.length_a   1.000
_cell.length_b   1.000
_cell.length_c   1.000
_cell.angle_alpha   90.00
_cell.angle_beta   90.00
_cell.angle_gamma   90.00
#
_symmetry.space_group_name_H-M   'P 1'
#
loop_
_entity.id
_entity.type
_entity.pdbx_description
1 polymer ?
#
loop_
_entity_poly.entity_id
_entity_poly.type
_entity_poly.pdbx_seq_one_letter_code
_entity_poly.pdbx_strand_id
1 'polypeptide(L)'
;MQEERDAAQAKEETERMKELEQLLHDLDDTLSQPVEDIVPIVESVMQSVASKIHAIRGSHDMKIIAEELCQSKLFTDEGDQFAKILAKQDIEKLDADKGYVVVSLLFHVGQLSPNVYRRLAEDDWFTKLRDVVLSRAWASAVFNKGDRMHHAAARLLYEVCRVQELSISEMELLNDELIQSICDTIERTRDDHREEFNYDLIRLLLIFNDQFTKKNARTLVMINRVLSSVGSRISHSKTLTENLVFMFNRADDMPTQILLIEFLKVLFEDSTTWDIIYTNDLRIVLDVIVRETRNVEDELQYMYINMLPPLLLNTNLGELNYKKEETSKLLHELIHDRFGHVSLRVRKAAEKVLADTEAILNH
;
A
#
# COMPACT_ATOMS: atom_id res chain seq x y z
N MET A 1 -27.51 -17.16 27.18
CA MET A 1 -26.06 -16.98 27.00
C MET A 1 -25.67 -16.51 25.60
N GLN A 2 -25.91 -17.25 24.51
CA GLN A 2 -25.60 -16.72 23.16
C GLN A 2 -26.59 -15.59 22.76
N GLU A 3 -27.89 -15.80 22.94
CA GLU A 3 -28.92 -14.77 22.66
C GLU A 3 -28.76 -13.50 23.51
N GLU A 4 -28.28 -13.61 24.75
CA GLU A 4 -28.01 -12.45 25.62
C GLU A 4 -26.74 -11.69 25.20
N ARG A 5 -25.74 -12.40 24.66
CA ARG A 5 -24.54 -11.78 24.07
C ARG A 5 -24.88 -11.09 22.76
N ASP A 6 -25.68 -11.72 21.92
CA ASP A 6 -26.11 -11.17 20.63
C ASP A 6 -27.00 -9.92 20.84
N ALA A 7 -27.90 -9.95 21.84
CA ALA A 7 -28.71 -8.79 22.21
C ALA A 7 -27.88 -7.65 22.80
N ALA A 8 -26.85 -7.95 23.60
CA ALA A 8 -25.94 -6.93 24.13
C ALA A 8 -25.09 -6.30 23.01
N GLN A 9 -24.58 -7.10 22.08
CA GLN A 9 -23.80 -6.62 20.94
C GLN A 9 -24.65 -5.76 19.99
N ALA A 10 -25.91 -6.17 19.73
CA ALA A 10 -26.85 -5.38 18.93
C ALA A 10 -27.20 -4.04 19.60
N LYS A 11 -27.33 -4.01 20.92
CA LYS A 11 -27.57 -2.77 21.67
C LYS A 11 -26.36 -1.83 21.60
N GLU A 12 -25.15 -2.36 21.80
CA GLU A 12 -23.91 -1.59 21.68
C GLU A 12 -23.75 -1.00 20.27
N GLU A 13 -24.05 -1.79 19.23
CA GLU A 13 -24.00 -1.32 17.85
C GLU A 13 -25.05 -0.24 17.54
N THR A 14 -26.25 -0.34 18.12
CA THR A 14 -27.28 0.68 18.00
C THR A 14 -26.89 1.99 18.68
N GLU A 15 -26.31 1.91 19.88
CA GLU A 15 -25.81 3.09 20.60
C GLU A 15 -24.65 3.76 19.84
N ARG A 16 -23.72 2.97 19.31
CA ARG A 16 -22.64 3.45 18.43
C ARG A 16 -23.17 4.21 17.22
N MET A 17 -24.15 3.63 16.52
CA MET A 17 -24.68 4.24 15.30
C MET A 17 -25.30 5.61 15.59
N LYS A 18 -26.01 5.74 16.72
CA LYS A 18 -26.56 7.03 17.18
C LYS A 18 -25.47 8.05 17.48
N GLU A 19 -24.35 7.63 18.06
CA GLU A 19 -23.23 8.53 18.32
C GLU A 19 -22.55 9.00 17.03
N LEU A 20 -22.45 8.13 16.03
CA LEU A 20 -21.92 8.49 14.70
C LEU A 20 -22.87 9.43 13.96
N GLU A 21 -24.19 9.16 13.99
CA GLU A 21 -25.21 10.05 13.43
C GLU A 21 -25.19 11.43 14.10
N GLN A 22 -25.07 11.47 15.43
CA GLN A 22 -24.94 12.73 16.16
C GLN A 22 -23.66 13.47 15.77
N LEU A 23 -22.53 12.77 15.61
CA LEU A 23 -21.28 13.39 15.14
C LEU A 23 -21.47 14.02 13.76
N LEU A 24 -22.09 13.32 12.81
CA LEU A 24 -22.31 13.86 11.47
C LEU A 24 -23.22 15.08 11.50
N HIS A 25 -24.25 15.08 12.34
CA HIS A 25 -25.11 16.26 12.54
C HIS A 25 -24.35 17.44 13.16
N ASP A 26 -23.55 17.21 14.20
CA ASP A 26 -22.72 18.24 14.85
C ASP A 26 -21.69 18.84 13.86
N LEU A 27 -21.18 18.00 12.94
CA LEU A 27 -20.29 18.44 11.87
C LEU A 27 -21.03 19.31 10.85
N ASP A 28 -22.20 18.91 10.37
CA ASP A 28 -23.01 19.70 9.43
C ASP A 28 -23.35 21.09 10.00
N ASP A 29 -23.74 21.15 11.28
CA ASP A 29 -23.99 22.40 12.00
C ASP A 29 -22.73 23.28 12.08
N THR A 30 -21.55 22.68 12.28
CA THR A 30 -20.26 23.39 12.33
C THR A 30 -19.85 23.91 10.95
N LEU A 31 -20.02 23.11 9.91
CA LEU A 31 -19.62 23.40 8.53
C LEU A 31 -20.56 24.38 7.83
N SER A 32 -21.79 24.51 8.32
CA SER A 32 -22.80 25.45 7.84
C SER A 32 -22.61 26.88 8.37
N GLN A 33 -21.70 27.09 9.32
CA GLN A 33 -21.41 28.42 9.88
C GLN A 33 -20.74 29.33 8.84
N PRO A 34 -21.01 30.65 8.87
CA PRO A 34 -20.33 31.60 7.99
C PRO A 34 -18.82 31.59 8.26
N VAL A 35 -18.04 31.46 7.19
CA VAL A 35 -16.57 31.37 7.28
C VAL A 35 -15.97 32.78 7.25
N GLU A 36 -15.65 33.32 8.42
CA GLU A 36 -14.79 34.50 8.55
C GLU A 36 -13.31 34.10 8.69
N ASP A 37 -13.06 33.05 9.47
CA ASP A 37 -11.75 32.40 9.65
C ASP A 37 -11.98 30.88 9.68
N ILE A 38 -11.23 30.13 8.87
CA ILE A 38 -11.35 28.68 8.76
C ILE A 38 -10.62 27.95 9.90
N VAL A 39 -9.64 28.58 10.56
CA VAL A 39 -8.83 27.92 11.61
C VAL A 39 -9.69 27.38 12.77
N PRO A 40 -10.59 28.18 13.39
CA PRO A 40 -11.44 27.67 14.48
C PRO A 40 -12.39 26.57 14.04
N ILE A 41 -12.79 26.58 12.77
CA ILE A 41 -13.68 25.56 12.20
C ILE A 41 -12.94 24.23 12.09
N VAL A 42 -11.70 24.23 11.57
CA VAL A 42 -10.86 23.03 11.49
C VAL A 42 -10.60 22.45 12.88
N GLU A 43 -10.28 23.29 13.86
CA GLU A 43 -10.09 22.87 15.25
C GLU A 43 -11.36 22.26 15.86
N SER A 44 -12.53 22.87 15.59
CA SER A 44 -13.83 22.35 16.02
C SER A 44 -14.12 20.99 15.41
N VAL A 45 -13.92 20.83 14.10
CA VAL A 45 -14.08 19.53 13.40
C VAL A 45 -13.18 18.46 14.03
N MET A 46 -11.90 18.76 14.23
CA MET A 46 -10.96 17.83 14.85
C MET A 46 -11.40 17.44 16.27
N GLN A 47 -11.84 18.41 17.07
CA GLN A 47 -12.27 18.18 18.45
C GLN A 47 -13.58 17.38 18.51
N SER A 48 -14.53 17.64 17.61
CA SER A 48 -15.79 16.90 17.50
C SER A 48 -15.53 15.44 17.15
N VAL A 49 -14.72 15.17 16.12
CA VAL A 49 -14.36 13.79 15.72
C VAL A 49 -13.59 13.08 16.84
N ALA A 50 -12.62 13.75 17.47
CA ALA A 50 -11.85 13.18 18.58
C ALA A 50 -12.72 12.88 19.81
N SER A 51 -13.75 13.70 20.09
CA SER A 51 -14.66 13.48 21.23
C SER A 51 -15.55 12.23 21.08
N LYS A 52 -15.72 11.74 19.85
CA LYS A 52 -16.54 10.57 19.50
C LYS A 52 -15.70 9.39 19.00
N ILE A 53 -14.40 9.38 19.29
CA ILE A 53 -13.45 8.41 18.75
C ILE A 53 -13.75 6.94 19.14
N HIS A 54 -14.47 6.72 20.23
CA HIS A 54 -14.92 5.40 20.67
C HIS A 54 -16.04 4.82 19.80
N ALA A 55 -16.83 5.67 19.14
CA ALA A 55 -17.85 5.26 18.18
C ALA A 55 -17.26 4.90 16.80
N ILE A 56 -16.09 5.46 16.48
CA ILE A 56 -15.39 5.29 15.20
C ILE A 56 -14.58 3.99 15.24
N ARG A 57 -15.07 2.94 14.57
CA ARG A 57 -14.46 1.61 14.61
C ARG A 57 -13.30 1.44 13.63
N GLY A 58 -13.17 2.29 12.62
CA GLY A 58 -12.04 2.23 11.71
C GLY A 58 -12.18 3.10 10.47
N SER A 59 -11.52 2.66 9.40
CA SER A 59 -11.38 3.44 8.16
C SER A 59 -12.70 3.68 7.42
N HIS A 60 -13.68 2.78 7.52
CA HIS A 60 -14.99 2.99 6.89
C HIS A 60 -15.75 4.16 7.50
N ASP A 61 -15.82 4.23 8.83
CA ASP A 61 -16.48 5.33 9.53
C ASP A 61 -15.75 6.66 9.26
N MET A 62 -14.41 6.65 9.24
CA MET A 62 -13.62 7.84 8.86
C MET A 62 -13.83 8.27 7.41
N LYS A 63 -14.07 7.33 6.48
CA LYS A 63 -14.42 7.65 5.10
C LYS A 63 -15.76 8.37 5.02
N ILE A 64 -16.78 7.91 5.76
CA ILE A 64 -18.10 8.58 5.81
C ILE A 64 -17.95 10.00 6.35
N ILE A 65 -17.19 10.19 7.44
CA ILE A 65 -16.92 11.51 8.02
C ILE A 65 -16.22 12.43 6.99
N ALA A 66 -15.24 11.92 6.26
CA ALA A 66 -14.54 12.69 5.23
C ALA A 66 -15.44 13.03 4.03
N GLU A 67 -16.34 12.12 3.63
CA GLU A 67 -17.32 12.37 2.57
C GLU A 67 -18.29 13.49 2.95
N GLU A 68 -18.79 13.49 4.19
CA GLU A 68 -19.64 14.56 4.72
C GLU A 68 -18.90 15.91 4.73
N LEU A 69 -17.66 15.91 5.23
CA LEU A 69 -16.79 17.10 5.22
C LEU A 69 -16.61 17.65 3.79
N CYS A 70 -16.31 16.79 2.82
CA CYS A 70 -16.06 17.18 1.44
C CYS A 70 -17.31 17.60 0.66
N GLN A 71 -18.50 17.15 1.06
CA GLN A 71 -19.77 17.58 0.47
C GLN A 71 -20.22 18.96 0.95
N SER A 72 -19.70 19.42 2.10
CA SER A 72 -20.03 20.74 2.63
C SER A 72 -19.60 21.88 1.68
N LYS A 73 -20.37 22.97 1.71
CA LYS A 73 -20.04 24.18 0.95
C LYS A 73 -18.69 24.78 1.39
N LEU A 74 -18.38 24.70 2.68
CA LEU A 74 -17.11 25.13 3.25
C LEU A 74 -15.92 24.45 2.57
N PHE A 75 -16.00 23.13 2.36
CA PHE A 75 -14.92 22.41 1.71
C PHE A 75 -14.84 22.69 0.22
N THR A 76 -15.98 22.95 -0.44
CA THR A 76 -15.99 23.38 -1.85
C THR A 76 -15.26 24.71 -2.04
N ASP A 77 -15.45 25.66 -1.12
CA ASP A 77 -14.86 27.00 -1.23
C ASP A 77 -13.43 27.06 -0.64
N GLU A 78 -13.17 26.37 0.47
CA GLU A 78 -11.94 26.51 1.28
C GLU A 78 -11.22 25.18 1.58
N GLY A 79 -11.55 24.09 0.87
CA GLY A 79 -10.99 22.75 1.12
C GLY A 79 -9.47 22.67 1.06
N ASP A 80 -8.84 23.47 0.20
CA ASP A 80 -7.38 23.59 0.14
C ASP A 80 -6.81 24.21 1.43
N GLN A 81 -7.46 25.23 1.99
CA GLN A 81 -7.05 25.83 3.26
C GLN A 81 -7.33 24.89 4.44
N PHE A 82 -8.45 24.17 4.42
CA PHE A 82 -8.76 23.13 5.40
C PHE A 82 -7.61 22.12 5.49
N ALA A 83 -7.20 21.58 4.34
CA ALA A 83 -6.08 20.64 4.26
C ALA A 83 -4.76 21.26 4.73
N LYS A 84 -4.47 22.54 4.43
CA LYS A 84 -3.28 23.26 4.95
C LYS A 84 -3.26 23.29 6.48
N ILE A 85 -4.38 23.64 7.09
CA ILE A 85 -4.45 23.83 8.54
C ILE A 85 -4.35 22.49 9.24
N LEU A 86 -5.00 21.46 8.70
CA LEU A 86 -4.88 20.09 9.18
C LEU A 86 -3.44 19.56 9.03
N ALA A 87 -2.76 19.90 7.93
CA ALA A 87 -1.35 19.58 7.69
C ALA A 87 -0.37 20.36 8.60
N LYS A 88 -0.80 21.43 9.27
CA LYS A 88 0.08 22.15 10.22
C LYS A 88 0.12 21.53 11.62
N GLN A 89 -0.73 20.55 11.88
CA GLN A 89 -0.78 19.88 13.18
C GLN A 89 0.52 19.11 13.46
N ASP A 90 1.00 19.21 14.69
CA ASP A 90 2.19 18.48 15.15
C ASP A 90 1.79 17.09 15.64
N ILE A 91 1.66 16.14 14.71
CA ILE A 91 1.16 14.79 14.98
C ILE A 91 2.02 14.00 15.98
N GLU A 92 3.29 14.39 16.17
CA GLU A 92 4.19 13.72 17.13
C GLU A 92 3.87 14.09 18.57
N LYS A 93 3.33 15.31 18.79
CA LYS A 93 2.91 15.80 20.11
C LYS A 93 1.46 15.50 20.44
N LEU A 94 0.66 15.11 19.46
CA LEU A 94 -0.74 14.73 19.68
C LEU A 94 -0.83 13.41 20.45
N ASP A 95 -1.87 13.29 21.27
CA ASP A 95 -2.26 11.99 21.80
C ASP A 95 -2.68 11.04 20.66
N ALA A 96 -2.73 9.74 20.94
CA ALA A 96 -2.97 8.73 19.92
C ALA A 96 -4.31 8.90 19.17
N ASP A 97 -5.36 9.36 19.86
CA ASP A 97 -6.68 9.52 19.26
C ASP A 97 -6.73 10.77 18.37
N LYS A 98 -6.22 11.92 18.85
CA LYS A 98 -6.12 13.13 18.01
C LYS A 98 -5.19 12.93 16.83
N GLY A 99 -4.06 12.27 17.03
CA GLY A 99 -3.14 11.91 15.95
C GLY A 99 -3.80 11.02 14.92
N TYR A 100 -4.57 10.01 15.36
CA TYR A 100 -5.37 9.18 14.45
C TYR A 100 -6.40 9.99 13.66
N VAL A 101 -7.13 10.92 14.30
CA VAL A 101 -8.09 11.79 13.60
C VAL A 101 -7.41 12.61 12.51
N VAL A 102 -6.31 13.30 12.83
CA VAL A 102 -5.60 14.16 11.87
C VAL A 102 -5.12 13.35 10.67
N VAL A 103 -4.41 12.25 10.92
CA VAL A 103 -3.82 11.41 9.87
C VAL A 103 -4.91 10.76 9.02
N SER A 104 -6.00 10.28 9.65
CA SER A 104 -7.10 9.62 8.93
C SER A 104 -7.92 10.61 8.11
N LEU A 105 -8.15 11.82 8.61
CA LEU A 105 -8.80 12.88 7.83
C LEU A 105 -7.94 13.27 6.63
N LEU A 106 -6.63 13.50 6.81
CA LEU A 106 -5.72 13.78 5.68
C LEU A 106 -5.72 12.65 4.64
N PHE A 107 -5.73 11.40 5.10
CA PHE A 107 -5.84 10.23 4.22
C PHE A 107 -7.15 10.26 3.44
N HIS A 108 -8.31 10.27 4.09
CA HIS A 108 -9.60 10.14 3.41
C HIS A 108 -10.00 11.37 2.59
N VAL A 109 -9.73 12.58 3.11
CA VAL A 109 -9.93 13.82 2.35
C VAL A 109 -9.02 13.84 1.12
N GLY A 110 -7.79 13.33 1.22
CA GLY A 110 -6.91 13.20 0.07
C GLY A 110 -7.37 12.18 -0.97
N GLN A 111 -8.13 11.15 -0.59
CA GLN A 111 -8.72 10.21 -1.56
C GLN A 111 -9.80 10.90 -2.41
N LEU A 112 -10.52 11.86 -1.81
CA LEU A 112 -11.53 12.67 -2.49
C LEU A 112 -10.91 13.85 -3.24
N SER A 113 -9.83 14.43 -2.71
CA SER A 113 -9.06 15.53 -3.32
C SER A 113 -7.55 15.24 -3.34
N PRO A 114 -7.03 14.61 -4.41
CA PRO A 114 -5.62 14.19 -4.48
C PRO A 114 -4.58 15.32 -4.39
N ASN A 115 -5.00 16.58 -4.55
CA ASN A 115 -4.15 17.75 -4.31
C ASN A 115 -3.64 17.81 -2.86
N VAL A 116 -4.41 17.30 -1.89
CA VAL A 116 -4.02 17.24 -0.48
C VAL A 116 -2.69 16.52 -0.32
N TYR A 117 -2.54 15.35 -0.95
CA TYR A 117 -1.32 14.56 -0.85
C TYR A 117 -0.10 15.30 -1.40
N ARG A 118 -0.23 16.02 -2.52
CA ARG A 118 0.87 16.82 -3.10
C ARG A 118 1.34 17.91 -2.16
N ARG A 119 0.41 18.48 -1.40
CA ARG A 119 0.69 19.62 -0.55
C ARG A 119 1.34 19.25 0.78
N LEU A 120 1.21 17.99 1.21
CA LEU A 120 1.93 17.48 2.38
C LEU A 120 3.45 17.58 2.25
N ALA A 121 3.99 17.70 1.02
CA ALA A 121 5.42 17.96 0.81
C ALA A 121 5.90 19.29 1.42
N GLU A 122 5.01 20.29 1.52
CA GLU A 122 5.39 21.64 1.94
C GLU A 122 5.75 21.71 3.44
N ASP A 123 5.28 20.76 4.25
CA ASP A 123 5.30 20.84 5.73
C ASP A 123 6.07 19.68 6.41
N ASP A 124 7.04 19.08 5.72
CA ASP A 124 7.91 17.98 6.22
C ASP A 124 7.11 16.76 6.75
N TRP A 125 5.98 16.46 6.12
CA TRP A 125 5.12 15.35 6.54
C TRP A 125 5.75 14.00 6.36
N PHE A 126 6.66 13.87 5.41
CA PHE A 126 7.36 12.62 5.20
C PHE A 126 8.14 12.22 6.45
N THR A 127 8.92 13.13 7.03
CA THR A 127 9.66 12.89 8.29
C THR A 127 8.71 12.55 9.44
N LYS A 128 7.66 13.35 9.63
CA LYS A 128 6.67 13.13 10.70
C LYS A 128 5.97 11.77 10.58
N LEU A 129 5.54 11.39 9.38
CA LEU A 129 4.88 10.11 9.13
C LEU A 129 5.85 8.94 9.30
N ARG A 130 7.09 9.10 8.83
CA ARG A 130 8.15 8.11 9.03
C ARG A 130 8.38 7.86 10.52
N ASP A 131 8.48 8.92 11.30
CA ASP A 131 8.75 8.84 12.74
C ASP A 131 7.56 8.25 13.49
N VAL A 132 6.31 8.54 13.07
CA VAL A 132 5.11 7.86 13.59
C VAL A 132 5.13 6.36 13.29
N VAL A 133 5.41 5.96 12.04
CA VAL A 133 5.48 4.54 11.64
C VAL A 133 6.59 3.82 12.43
N LEU A 134 7.76 4.44 12.57
CA LEU A 134 8.90 3.86 13.27
C LEU A 134 8.66 3.77 14.78
N SER A 135 8.23 4.87 15.42
CA SER A 135 8.04 4.96 16.87
C SER A 135 6.89 4.11 17.39
N ARG A 136 5.96 3.69 16.54
CA ARG A 136 4.77 2.92 16.93
C ARG A 136 4.79 1.46 16.49
N ALA A 137 5.83 1.03 15.77
CA ALA A 137 6.05 -0.37 15.45
C ALA A 137 6.17 -1.27 16.68
N TRP A 138 6.75 -0.76 17.79
CA TRP A 138 6.83 -1.52 19.04
C TRP A 138 5.55 -1.43 19.88
N ALA A 139 4.83 -0.30 19.85
CA ALA A 139 3.62 -0.09 20.65
C ALA A 139 2.47 -0.99 20.19
N SER A 140 2.28 -1.14 18.87
CA SER A 140 1.30 -2.06 18.26
C SER A 140 1.53 -3.53 18.64
N ALA A 141 2.77 -3.91 18.98
CA ALA A 141 3.14 -5.27 19.36
C ALA A 141 2.93 -5.59 20.86
N VAL A 142 2.81 -4.57 21.72
CA VAL A 142 2.73 -4.75 23.19
C VAL A 142 1.33 -4.45 23.72
N PHE A 143 0.65 -3.46 23.16
CA PHE A 143 -0.65 -3.02 23.63
C PHE A 143 -1.73 -3.49 22.67
N ASN A 144 -2.45 -4.55 23.05
CA ASN A 144 -3.60 -5.13 22.34
C ASN A 144 -4.80 -4.15 22.15
N LYS A 145 -4.59 -2.84 22.32
CA LYS A 145 -5.50 -1.77 21.92
C LYS A 145 -4.93 -1.13 20.66
N GLY A 146 -5.62 -1.36 19.54
CA GLY A 146 -5.16 -1.05 18.18
C GLY A 146 -4.53 0.33 18.06
N ASP A 147 -3.27 0.36 17.64
CA ASP A 147 -2.59 1.57 17.22
C ASP A 147 -3.11 2.01 15.84
N ARG A 148 -4.34 2.52 15.83
CA ARG A 148 -5.05 2.99 14.63
C ARG A 148 -4.26 4.09 13.92
N MET A 149 -3.51 4.90 14.67
CA MET A 149 -2.66 5.95 14.13
C MET A 149 -1.52 5.37 13.30
N HIS A 150 -0.85 4.31 13.77
CA HIS A 150 0.20 3.65 12.99
C HIS A 150 -0.33 3.15 11.64
N HIS A 151 -1.48 2.47 11.63
CA HIS A 151 -2.11 2.01 10.38
C HIS A 151 -2.46 3.18 9.46
N ALA A 152 -3.11 4.22 9.98
CA ALA A 152 -3.44 5.41 9.20
C ALA A 152 -2.20 6.12 8.64
N ALA A 153 -1.11 6.17 9.42
CA ALA A 153 0.15 6.81 8.99
C ALA A 153 0.83 6.03 7.87
N ALA A 154 0.84 4.69 7.95
CA ALA A 154 1.36 3.85 6.87
C ALA A 154 0.60 4.07 5.55
N ARG A 155 -0.74 4.16 5.62
CA ARG A 155 -1.60 4.46 4.46
C ARG A 155 -1.32 5.85 3.87
N LEU A 156 -1.25 6.87 4.71
CA LEU A 156 -1.00 8.23 4.26
C LEU A 156 0.42 8.35 3.66
N LEU A 157 1.41 7.70 4.27
CA LEU A 157 2.78 7.68 3.76
C LEU A 157 2.87 6.99 2.40
N TYR A 158 2.15 5.88 2.22
CA TYR A 158 2.02 5.23 0.92
C TYR A 158 1.44 6.20 -0.14
N GLU A 159 0.36 6.91 0.18
CA GLU A 159 -0.27 7.87 -0.73
C GLU A 159 0.64 9.04 -1.07
N VAL A 160 1.37 9.58 -0.10
CA VAL A 160 2.39 10.63 -0.31
C VAL A 160 3.47 10.13 -1.27
N CYS A 161 4.05 8.96 -1.02
CA CYS A 161 5.06 8.37 -1.91
C CYS A 161 4.50 7.94 -3.28
N ARG A 162 3.20 7.69 -3.41
CA ARG A 162 2.60 7.37 -4.70
C ARG A 162 2.47 8.60 -5.59
N VAL A 163 2.07 9.73 -5.00
CA VAL A 163 1.79 10.96 -5.74
C VAL A 163 3.05 11.82 -5.93
N GLN A 164 4.05 11.64 -5.06
CA GLN A 164 5.26 12.46 -5.04
C GLN A 164 6.53 11.63 -5.18
N GLU A 165 7.49 12.15 -5.93
CA GLU A 165 8.83 11.59 -5.99
C GLU A 165 9.70 12.23 -4.91
N LEU A 166 10.25 11.41 -4.01
CA LEU A 166 11.02 11.89 -2.87
C LEU A 166 12.30 12.61 -3.31
N SER A 167 12.69 13.64 -2.57
CA SER A 167 14.00 14.28 -2.68
C SER A 167 15.12 13.34 -2.23
N ILE A 168 16.37 13.66 -2.55
CA ILE A 168 17.53 12.84 -2.11
C ILE A 168 17.59 12.78 -0.57
N SER A 169 17.33 13.90 0.11
CA SER A 169 17.27 13.96 1.58
C SER A 169 16.17 13.07 2.15
N GLU A 170 14.98 13.03 1.54
CA GLU A 170 13.90 12.15 1.98
C GLU A 170 14.23 10.67 1.72
N MET A 171 14.88 10.37 0.59
CA MET A 171 15.37 9.00 0.30
C MET A 171 16.38 8.51 1.35
N GLU A 172 17.16 9.39 1.97
CA GLU A 172 18.06 9.03 3.07
C GLU A 172 17.32 8.65 4.37
N LEU A 173 16.10 9.17 4.57
CA LEU A 173 15.26 8.83 5.73
C LEU A 173 14.55 7.48 5.54
N LEU A 174 14.50 6.93 4.32
CA LEU A 174 14.16 5.52 4.05
C LEU A 174 15.34 4.61 4.46
N ASN A 175 15.79 4.77 5.69
CA ASN A 175 16.94 4.08 6.24
C ASN A 175 16.62 2.63 6.62
N ASP A 176 17.67 1.86 6.90
CA ASP A 176 17.52 0.43 7.19
C ASP A 176 16.64 0.22 8.43
N GLU A 177 16.73 1.09 9.44
CA GLU A 177 15.90 1.03 10.65
C GLU A 177 14.39 1.05 10.33
N LEU A 178 13.94 1.98 9.48
CA LEU A 178 12.54 2.04 9.05
C LEU A 178 12.12 0.77 8.32
N ILE A 179 12.91 0.36 7.32
CA ILE A 179 12.57 -0.82 6.49
C ILE A 179 12.54 -2.09 7.36
N GLN A 180 13.53 -2.25 8.24
CA GLN A 180 13.60 -3.37 9.16
C GLN A 180 12.40 -3.38 10.11
N SER A 181 12.01 -2.23 10.65
CA SER A 181 10.84 -2.08 11.50
C SER A 181 9.54 -2.49 10.80
N ILE A 182 9.36 -2.11 9.53
CA ILE A 182 8.20 -2.51 8.73
C ILE A 182 8.20 -4.03 8.50
N CYS A 183 9.34 -4.60 8.06
CA CYS A 183 9.49 -6.04 7.88
C CYS A 183 9.18 -6.82 9.17
N ASP A 184 9.72 -6.38 10.31
CA ASP A 184 9.47 -7.01 11.61
C ASP A 184 7.99 -6.92 12.02
N THR A 185 7.32 -5.81 11.69
CA THR A 185 5.88 -5.64 11.97
C THR A 185 5.04 -6.57 11.11
N ILE A 186 5.39 -6.74 9.82
CA ILE A 186 4.72 -7.67 8.91
C ILE A 186 4.83 -9.10 9.43
N GLU A 187 6.02 -9.53 9.87
CA GLU A 187 6.22 -10.90 10.35
C GLU A 187 5.52 -11.19 11.69
N ARG A 188 5.38 -10.18 12.54
CA ARG A 188 4.67 -10.32 13.83
C ARG A 188 3.15 -10.30 13.70
N THR A 189 2.61 -9.79 12.60
CA THR A 189 1.16 -9.64 12.38
C THR A 189 0.55 -10.80 11.59
N ARG A 190 1.27 -11.92 11.42
CA ARG A 190 0.81 -13.11 10.70
C ARG A 190 -0.54 -13.65 11.17
N ASP A 191 -0.73 -13.76 12.49
CA ASP A 191 -1.94 -14.32 13.12
C ASP A 191 -2.88 -13.22 13.63
N ASP A 192 -2.61 -11.95 13.28
CA ASP A 192 -3.45 -10.83 13.67
C ASP A 192 -4.73 -10.82 12.80
N HIS A 193 -5.87 -10.51 13.41
CA HIS A 193 -7.12 -10.29 12.69
C HIS A 193 -7.06 -9.09 11.73
N ARG A 194 -5.99 -8.28 11.79
CA ARG A 194 -5.73 -7.10 10.95
C ARG A 194 -4.92 -7.44 9.68
N GLU A 195 -5.40 -8.38 8.86
CA GLU A 195 -4.80 -8.67 7.54
C GLU A 195 -4.63 -7.39 6.69
N GLU A 196 -5.60 -6.48 6.78
CA GLU A 196 -5.59 -5.20 6.06
C GLU A 196 -4.38 -4.32 6.41
N PHE A 197 -3.97 -4.29 7.69
CA PHE A 197 -2.79 -3.54 8.11
C PHE A 197 -1.50 -4.16 7.56
N ASN A 198 -1.41 -5.49 7.56
CA ASN A 198 -0.28 -6.19 6.99
C ASN A 198 -0.11 -5.87 5.49
N TYR A 199 -1.20 -5.93 4.73
CA TYR A 199 -1.17 -5.60 3.30
C TYR A 199 -0.80 -4.14 3.04
N ASP A 200 -1.20 -3.19 3.89
CA ASP A 200 -0.83 -1.79 3.75
C ASP A 200 0.65 -1.54 4.06
N LEU A 201 1.24 -2.27 5.01
CA LEU A 201 2.69 -2.24 5.25
C LEU A 201 3.47 -2.84 4.07
N ILE A 202 2.95 -3.90 3.45
CA ILE A 202 3.54 -4.45 2.23
C ILE A 202 3.46 -3.42 1.09
N ARG A 203 2.31 -2.80 0.86
CA ARG A 203 2.17 -1.70 -0.13
C ARG A 203 3.17 -0.57 0.12
N LEU A 204 3.41 -0.25 1.39
CA LEU A 204 4.40 0.76 1.78
C LEU A 204 5.83 0.33 1.39
N LEU A 205 6.22 -0.93 1.62
CA LEU A 205 7.51 -1.46 1.14
C LEU A 205 7.62 -1.42 -0.39
N LEU A 206 6.54 -1.78 -1.09
CA LEU A 206 6.52 -1.76 -2.56
C LEU A 206 6.73 -0.36 -3.12
N ILE A 207 6.03 0.65 -2.58
CA ILE A 207 6.20 2.02 -3.05
C ILE A 207 7.58 2.60 -2.70
N PHE A 208 8.17 2.21 -1.57
CA PHE A 208 9.55 2.58 -1.26
C PHE A 208 10.55 1.98 -2.26
N ASN A 209 10.37 0.72 -2.63
CA ASN A 209 11.21 0.10 -3.67
C ASN A 209 11.06 0.82 -5.02
N ASP A 210 9.84 1.18 -5.40
CA ASP A 210 9.55 1.95 -6.61
C ASP A 210 10.25 3.33 -6.60
N GLN A 211 10.28 4.03 -5.46
CA GLN A 211 11.04 5.28 -5.31
C GLN A 211 12.54 5.08 -5.57
N PHE A 212 13.16 4.03 -5.01
CA PHE A 212 14.57 3.70 -5.30
C PHE A 212 14.78 3.36 -6.79
N THR A 213 13.89 2.54 -7.37
CA THR A 213 13.99 2.08 -8.76
C THR A 213 13.87 3.25 -9.74
N LYS A 214 12.89 4.14 -9.55
CA LYS A 214 12.68 5.35 -10.37
C LYS A 214 13.88 6.29 -10.31
N LYS A 215 14.44 6.51 -9.12
CA LYS A 215 15.63 7.35 -8.95
C LYS A 215 16.86 6.75 -9.64
N ASN A 216 17.06 5.44 -9.48
CA ASN A 216 18.20 4.76 -10.07
C ASN A 216 18.11 4.65 -11.60
N ALA A 217 16.90 4.53 -12.16
CA ALA A 217 16.69 4.51 -13.61
C ALA A 217 17.08 5.83 -14.30
N ARG A 218 17.05 6.96 -13.59
CA ARG A 218 17.30 8.28 -14.18
C ARG A 218 18.76 8.70 -14.16
N THR A 219 19.45 8.56 -13.02
CA THR A 219 20.79 9.16 -12.88
C THR A 219 21.58 8.77 -11.63
N LEU A 220 21.00 8.05 -10.67
CA LEU A 220 21.62 7.80 -9.37
C LEU A 220 22.01 6.33 -9.19
N VAL A 221 23.10 6.08 -8.47
CA VAL A 221 23.43 4.74 -7.96
C VAL A 221 23.19 4.78 -6.46
N MET A 222 21.92 4.79 -6.07
CA MET A 222 21.54 4.61 -4.67
C MET A 222 21.36 3.14 -4.38
N ILE A 223 21.88 2.69 -3.24
CA ILE A 223 21.61 1.34 -2.74
C ILE A 223 20.11 1.26 -2.45
N ASN A 224 19.44 0.31 -3.10
CA ASN A 224 18.04 0.03 -2.79
C ASN A 224 17.99 -0.68 -1.42
N ARG A 225 17.69 0.10 -0.38
CA ARG A 225 17.67 -0.37 1.00
C ARG A 225 16.52 -1.34 1.27
N VAL A 226 15.45 -1.28 0.47
CA VAL A 226 14.35 -2.27 0.54
C VAL A 226 14.88 -3.64 0.16
N LEU A 227 15.51 -3.78 -1.01
CA LEU A 227 16.11 -5.05 -1.44
C LEU A 227 17.21 -5.52 -0.50
N SER A 228 18.09 -4.61 -0.06
CA SER A 228 19.17 -4.95 0.87
C SER A 228 18.64 -5.50 2.20
N SER A 229 17.58 -4.88 2.73
CA SER A 229 16.96 -5.32 3.99
C SER A 229 16.21 -6.63 3.82
N VAL A 230 15.47 -6.80 2.72
CA VAL A 230 14.73 -8.03 2.40
C VAL A 230 15.70 -9.20 2.14
N GLY A 231 16.76 -8.99 1.37
CA GLY A 231 17.81 -9.99 1.08
C GLY A 231 18.59 -10.43 2.32
N SER A 232 18.74 -9.55 3.33
CA SER A 232 19.35 -9.92 4.62
C SER A 232 18.47 -10.85 5.48
N ARG A 233 17.21 -11.09 5.07
CA ARG A 233 16.16 -11.74 5.88
C ARG A 233 15.58 -13.02 5.29
N ILE A 234 16.29 -13.73 4.42
CA ILE A 234 15.75 -14.91 3.71
C ILE A 234 14.99 -15.90 4.63
N SER A 235 15.53 -16.23 5.80
CA SER A 235 14.90 -17.16 6.75
C SER A 235 13.83 -16.53 7.67
N HIS A 236 13.65 -15.23 7.62
CA HIS A 236 12.80 -14.44 8.51
C HIS A 236 11.71 -13.67 7.76
N SER A 237 11.52 -13.90 6.46
CA SER A 237 10.55 -13.19 5.61
C SER A 237 9.39 -14.07 5.13
N LYS A 238 8.98 -15.04 5.96
CA LYS A 238 7.95 -16.02 5.57
C LYS A 238 6.59 -15.35 5.39
N THR A 239 6.15 -14.55 6.34
CA THR A 239 4.83 -13.88 6.27
C THR A 239 4.81 -12.86 5.13
N LEU A 240 5.90 -12.10 4.98
CA LEU A 240 6.08 -11.14 3.89
C LEU A 240 5.96 -11.83 2.52
N THR A 241 6.69 -12.92 2.30
CA THR A 241 6.69 -13.61 1.00
C THR A 241 5.36 -14.31 0.71
N GLU A 242 4.75 -14.97 1.70
CA GLU A 242 3.41 -15.56 1.57
C GLU A 242 2.38 -14.47 1.18
N ASN A 243 2.39 -13.33 1.88
CA ASN A 243 1.44 -12.25 1.60
C ASN A 243 1.74 -11.50 0.29
N LEU A 244 3.01 -11.37 -0.13
CA LEU A 244 3.36 -10.83 -1.44
C LEU A 244 2.75 -11.67 -2.56
N VAL A 245 2.88 -13.00 -2.49
CA VAL A 245 2.33 -13.91 -3.51
C VAL A 245 0.80 -13.95 -3.44
N PHE A 246 0.24 -13.92 -2.24
CA PHE A 246 -1.21 -13.82 -2.06
C PHE A 246 -1.79 -12.55 -2.68
N MET A 247 -1.18 -11.38 -2.39
CA MET A 247 -1.56 -10.11 -2.96
C MET A 247 -1.39 -10.11 -4.48
N PHE A 248 -0.29 -10.67 -5.00
CA PHE A 248 -0.07 -10.81 -6.44
C PHE A 248 -1.15 -11.62 -7.15
N ASN A 249 -1.63 -12.71 -6.54
CA ASN A 249 -2.70 -13.52 -7.10
C ASN A 249 -4.09 -12.86 -7.02
N ARG A 250 -4.28 -11.84 -6.17
CA ARG A 250 -5.61 -11.24 -5.90
C ARG A 250 -5.73 -9.75 -6.21
N ALA A 251 -4.63 -9.08 -6.53
CA ALA A 251 -4.65 -7.65 -6.85
C ALA A 251 -5.56 -7.39 -8.04
N ASP A 252 -6.53 -6.52 -7.86
CA ASP A 252 -7.54 -6.12 -8.84
C ASP A 252 -7.34 -4.67 -9.31
N ASP A 253 -6.67 -3.83 -8.52
CA ASP A 253 -6.27 -2.48 -8.90
C ASP A 253 -4.91 -2.45 -9.63
N MET A 254 -4.89 -1.76 -10.77
CA MET A 254 -3.69 -1.64 -11.62
C MET A 254 -2.47 -1.05 -10.89
N PRO A 255 -2.57 -0.01 -10.04
CA PRO A 255 -1.40 0.51 -9.31
C PRO A 255 -0.73 -0.55 -8.42
N THR A 256 -1.50 -1.32 -7.65
CA THR A 256 -0.97 -2.40 -6.81
C THR A 256 -0.39 -3.52 -7.66
N GLN A 257 -1.04 -3.91 -8.76
CA GLN A 257 -0.51 -4.91 -9.70
C GLN A 257 0.86 -4.52 -10.25
N ILE A 258 1.02 -3.28 -10.73
CA ILE A 258 2.28 -2.75 -11.26
C ILE A 258 3.39 -2.86 -10.21
N LEU A 259 3.13 -2.35 -8.99
CA LEU A 259 4.09 -2.38 -7.90
C LEU A 259 4.51 -3.81 -7.51
N LEU A 260 3.56 -4.75 -7.49
CA LEU A 260 3.85 -6.16 -7.19
C LEU A 260 4.68 -6.82 -8.29
N ILE A 261 4.33 -6.61 -9.56
CA ILE A 261 5.07 -7.14 -10.71
C ILE A 261 6.51 -6.63 -10.69
N GLU A 262 6.70 -5.31 -10.56
CA GLU A 262 8.03 -4.70 -10.55
C GLU A 262 8.86 -5.19 -9.37
N PHE A 263 8.28 -5.28 -8.18
CA PHE A 263 9.01 -5.75 -7.02
C PHE A 263 9.41 -7.21 -7.13
N LEU A 264 8.47 -8.10 -7.50
CA LEU A 264 8.77 -9.52 -7.69
C LEU A 264 9.83 -9.73 -8.77
N LYS A 265 9.75 -9.00 -9.89
CA LYS A 265 10.77 -9.05 -10.95
C LYS A 265 12.15 -8.74 -10.38
N VAL A 266 12.27 -7.65 -9.61
CA VAL A 266 13.56 -7.23 -9.06
C VAL A 266 14.06 -8.20 -7.98
N LEU A 267 13.18 -8.80 -7.17
CA LEU A 267 13.57 -9.86 -6.23
C LEU A 267 14.19 -11.05 -6.97
N PHE A 268 13.63 -11.45 -8.12
CA PHE A 268 14.16 -12.54 -8.93
C PHE A 268 15.43 -12.16 -9.71
N GLU A 269 15.67 -10.88 -9.97
CA GLU A 269 16.88 -10.38 -10.65
C GLU A 269 18.09 -10.24 -9.71
N ASP A 270 17.85 -9.98 -8.42
CA ASP A 270 18.92 -9.79 -7.44
C ASP A 270 19.33 -11.11 -6.76
N SER A 271 20.62 -11.46 -6.89
CA SER A 271 21.22 -12.69 -6.34
C SER A 271 21.12 -12.85 -4.83
N THR A 272 20.84 -11.78 -4.08
CA THR A 272 20.64 -11.84 -2.62
C THR A 272 19.19 -12.15 -2.24
N THR A 273 18.25 -12.06 -3.18
CA THR A 273 16.80 -12.19 -2.92
C THR A 273 16.10 -13.23 -3.79
N TRP A 274 16.73 -13.74 -4.85
CA TRP A 274 16.08 -14.61 -5.84
C TRP A 274 15.49 -15.92 -5.29
N ASP A 275 15.95 -16.37 -4.12
CA ASP A 275 15.58 -17.61 -3.42
C ASP A 275 14.73 -17.31 -2.17
N ILE A 276 14.28 -16.06 -1.99
CA ILE A 276 13.50 -15.68 -0.81
C ILE A 276 12.10 -16.29 -0.80
N ILE A 277 11.51 -16.51 -1.98
CA ILE A 277 10.17 -17.06 -2.14
C ILE A 277 10.27 -18.59 -2.21
N TYR A 278 9.46 -19.27 -1.39
CA TYR A 278 9.43 -20.73 -1.40
C TYR A 278 8.96 -21.28 -2.74
N THR A 279 9.50 -22.44 -3.11
CA THR A 279 9.19 -23.12 -4.39
C THR A 279 7.69 -23.33 -4.65
N ASN A 280 6.89 -23.61 -3.62
CA ASN A 280 5.45 -23.75 -3.80
C ASN A 280 4.79 -22.43 -4.22
N ASP A 281 5.25 -21.32 -3.66
CA ASP A 281 4.74 -19.99 -3.97
C ASP A 281 5.27 -19.51 -5.33
N LEU A 282 6.49 -19.89 -5.74
CA LEU A 282 6.98 -19.65 -7.10
C LEU A 282 6.09 -20.30 -8.18
N ARG A 283 5.54 -21.49 -7.91
CA ARG A 283 4.57 -22.13 -8.79
C ARG A 283 3.29 -21.30 -8.91
N ILE A 284 2.81 -20.75 -7.79
CA ILE A 284 1.65 -19.83 -7.79
C ILE A 284 1.97 -18.57 -8.59
N VAL A 285 3.17 -18.00 -8.45
CA VAL A 285 3.61 -16.84 -9.25
C VAL A 285 3.58 -17.17 -10.75
N LEU A 286 4.14 -18.31 -11.18
CA LEU A 286 4.07 -18.71 -12.60
C LEU A 286 2.62 -18.92 -13.06
N ASP A 287 1.77 -19.52 -12.22
CA ASP A 287 0.36 -19.71 -12.52
C ASP A 287 -0.37 -18.40 -12.78
N VAL A 288 -0.12 -17.39 -11.94
CA VAL A 288 -0.66 -16.05 -12.10
C VAL A 288 -0.13 -15.42 -13.37
N ILE A 289 1.19 -15.43 -13.62
CA ILE A 289 1.77 -14.87 -14.85
C ILE A 289 1.12 -15.50 -16.09
N VAL A 290 1.04 -16.83 -16.15
CA VAL A 290 0.52 -17.57 -17.30
C VAL A 290 -0.98 -17.30 -17.51
N ARG A 291 -1.75 -17.16 -16.42
CA ARG A 291 -3.19 -16.85 -16.47
C ARG A 291 -3.44 -15.39 -16.84
N GLU A 292 -2.88 -14.45 -16.09
CA GLU A 292 -3.13 -13.02 -16.24
C GLU A 292 -2.64 -12.47 -17.57
N THR A 293 -1.49 -12.94 -18.08
CA THR A 293 -0.97 -12.50 -19.41
C THR A 293 -1.98 -12.74 -20.55
N ARG A 294 -2.88 -13.72 -20.42
CA ARG A 294 -3.93 -13.98 -21.41
C ARG A 294 -5.17 -13.10 -21.25
N ASN A 295 -5.33 -12.50 -20.07
CA ASN A 295 -6.53 -11.74 -19.69
C ASN A 295 -6.29 -10.22 -19.69
N VAL A 296 -5.03 -9.79 -19.66
CA VAL A 296 -4.64 -8.37 -19.68
C VAL A 296 -4.05 -7.97 -21.03
N GLU A 297 -4.10 -6.67 -21.32
CA GLU A 297 -3.60 -6.09 -22.56
C GLU A 297 -2.37 -5.19 -22.31
N ASP A 298 -1.60 -4.94 -23.38
CA ASP A 298 -0.53 -3.95 -23.47
C ASP A 298 0.47 -3.90 -22.30
N GLU A 299 0.38 -2.90 -21.41
CA GLU A 299 1.42 -2.61 -20.42
C GLU A 299 1.56 -3.74 -19.41
N LEU A 300 0.44 -4.20 -18.82
CA LEU A 300 0.47 -5.30 -17.87
C LEU A 300 0.90 -6.61 -18.55
N GLN A 301 0.48 -6.83 -19.79
CA GLN A 301 0.88 -8.00 -20.57
C GLN A 301 2.40 -7.99 -20.79
N TYR A 302 2.96 -6.83 -21.16
CA TYR A 302 4.40 -6.62 -21.27
C TYR A 302 5.11 -6.85 -19.93
N MET A 303 4.58 -6.35 -18.82
CA MET A 303 5.21 -6.48 -17.51
C MET A 303 5.26 -7.94 -17.05
N TYR A 304 4.15 -8.69 -17.15
CA TYR A 304 4.11 -10.10 -16.77
C TYR A 304 5.10 -10.97 -17.55
N ILE A 305 5.19 -10.81 -18.88
CA ILE A 305 6.13 -11.64 -19.67
C ILE A 305 7.59 -11.33 -19.34
N ASN A 306 7.92 -10.08 -18.99
CA ASN A 306 9.29 -9.70 -18.62
C ASN A 306 9.68 -10.18 -17.21
N MET A 307 8.74 -10.71 -16.41
CA MET A 307 9.06 -11.45 -15.18
C MET A 307 9.53 -12.88 -15.45
N LEU A 308 9.17 -13.48 -16.60
CA LEU A 308 9.47 -14.89 -16.89
C LEU A 308 10.97 -15.19 -16.91
N PRO A 309 11.86 -14.40 -17.56
CA PRO A 309 13.27 -14.73 -17.58
C PRO A 309 13.90 -14.80 -16.18
N PRO A 310 13.83 -13.77 -15.31
CA PRO A 310 14.44 -13.89 -13.99
C PRO A 310 13.74 -14.95 -13.13
N LEU A 311 12.42 -15.13 -13.24
CA LEU A 311 11.72 -16.21 -12.52
C LEU A 311 12.26 -17.60 -12.92
N LEU A 312 12.45 -17.86 -14.21
CA LEU A 312 12.83 -19.19 -14.71
C LEU A 312 14.34 -19.43 -14.60
N LEU A 313 15.17 -18.43 -14.91
CA LEU A 313 16.61 -18.58 -15.04
C LEU A 313 17.36 -18.48 -13.71
N ASN A 314 16.83 -17.69 -12.76
CA ASN A 314 17.54 -17.37 -11.53
C ASN A 314 17.01 -18.15 -10.32
N THR A 315 15.72 -18.48 -10.29
CA THR A 315 15.12 -19.25 -9.20
C THR A 315 15.19 -20.75 -9.48
N ASN A 316 14.96 -21.58 -8.45
CA ASN A 316 14.89 -23.03 -8.61
C ASN A 316 13.70 -23.53 -9.45
N LEU A 317 12.77 -22.66 -9.88
CA LEU A 317 11.58 -23.08 -10.63
C LEU A 317 11.92 -23.66 -12.00
N GLY A 318 12.95 -23.14 -12.69
CA GLY A 318 13.35 -23.59 -14.02
C GLY A 318 13.78 -25.08 -14.07
N GLU A 319 14.27 -25.61 -12.96
CA GLU A 319 14.72 -27.00 -12.83
C GLU A 319 13.57 -28.00 -12.59
N LEU A 320 12.38 -27.52 -12.22
CA LEU A 320 11.28 -28.37 -11.72
C LEU A 320 10.32 -28.86 -12.80
N ASN A 321 10.59 -28.60 -14.08
CA ASN A 321 9.73 -28.93 -15.22
C ASN A 321 8.25 -28.48 -15.04
N TYR A 322 8.02 -27.43 -14.25
CA TYR A 322 6.68 -26.95 -13.95
C TYR A 322 6.19 -25.99 -15.03
N LYS A 323 5.07 -26.32 -15.68
CA LYS A 323 4.38 -25.50 -16.70
C LYS A 323 5.25 -24.97 -17.86
N LYS A 324 6.30 -25.71 -18.22
CA LYS A 324 7.18 -25.33 -19.35
C LYS A 324 6.43 -25.27 -20.68
N GLU A 325 5.60 -26.27 -20.96
CA GLU A 325 4.80 -26.34 -22.19
C GLU A 325 3.77 -25.19 -22.27
N GLU A 326 3.07 -24.90 -21.18
CA GLU A 326 2.08 -23.82 -21.12
C GLU A 326 2.70 -22.43 -21.24
N THR A 327 3.91 -22.26 -20.70
CA THR A 327 4.70 -21.03 -20.82
C THR A 327 5.19 -20.85 -22.25
N SER A 328 5.78 -21.88 -22.86
CA SER A 328 6.19 -21.86 -24.27
C SER A 328 5.01 -21.59 -25.20
N LYS A 329 3.87 -22.26 -24.95
CA LYS A 329 2.62 -22.02 -25.69
C LYS A 329 2.14 -20.58 -25.56
N LEU A 330 2.15 -20.00 -24.35
CA LEU A 330 1.79 -18.59 -24.14
C LEU A 330 2.66 -17.66 -24.98
N LEU A 331 3.99 -17.84 -24.96
CA LEU A 331 4.91 -17.01 -25.73
C LEU A 331 4.63 -17.11 -27.23
N HIS A 332 4.42 -18.32 -27.76
CA HIS A 332 4.02 -18.50 -29.16
C HIS A 332 2.65 -17.89 -29.49
N GLU A 333 1.68 -17.94 -28.57
CA GLU A 333 0.36 -17.30 -28.73
C GLU A 333 0.50 -15.79 -28.89
N LEU A 334 1.38 -15.16 -28.10
CA LEU A 334 1.68 -13.73 -28.18
C LEU A 334 2.41 -13.38 -29.47
N ILE A 335 3.49 -14.09 -29.82
CA ILE A 335 4.32 -13.83 -31.00
C ILE A 335 3.48 -13.87 -32.28
N HIS A 336 2.60 -14.86 -32.40
CA HIS A 336 1.73 -15.04 -33.57
C HIS A 336 0.41 -14.25 -33.51
N ASP A 337 0.25 -13.38 -32.52
CA ASP A 337 -0.95 -12.56 -32.32
C ASP A 337 -2.25 -13.41 -32.37
N ARG A 338 -2.26 -14.53 -31.66
CA ARG A 338 -3.43 -15.43 -31.60
C ARG A 338 -4.64 -14.76 -30.96
N PHE A 339 -4.42 -13.68 -30.19
CA PHE A 339 -5.46 -12.90 -29.53
C PHE A 339 -6.05 -11.81 -30.45
N GLY A 340 -5.35 -11.45 -31.54
CA GLY A 340 -5.81 -10.51 -32.57
C GLY A 340 -5.68 -9.03 -32.20
N HIS A 341 -4.99 -8.72 -31.11
CA HIS A 341 -4.80 -7.37 -30.58
C HIS A 341 -3.45 -7.22 -29.84
N VAL A 342 -2.49 -8.12 -30.05
CA VAL A 342 -1.19 -8.05 -29.36
C VAL A 342 -0.31 -6.96 -29.97
N SER A 343 0.05 -5.96 -29.16
CA SER A 343 0.89 -4.85 -29.62
C SER A 343 2.30 -5.29 -30.02
N LEU A 344 2.94 -4.52 -30.90
CA LEU A 344 4.29 -4.81 -31.40
C LEU A 344 5.33 -4.88 -30.26
N ARG A 345 5.14 -4.08 -29.20
CA ARG A 345 6.01 -4.08 -28.02
C ARG A 345 5.95 -5.42 -27.30
N VAL A 346 4.75 -5.94 -27.07
CA VAL A 346 4.55 -7.25 -26.42
C VAL A 346 5.11 -8.36 -27.29
N ARG A 347 4.86 -8.35 -28.61
CA ARG A 347 5.40 -9.37 -29.52
C ARG A 347 6.92 -9.46 -29.49
N LYS A 348 7.60 -8.32 -29.60
CA LYS A 348 9.07 -8.26 -29.52
C LYS A 348 9.61 -8.73 -28.17
N ALA A 349 8.90 -8.40 -27.09
CA ALA A 349 9.27 -8.87 -25.76
C ALA A 349 9.07 -10.39 -25.63
N ALA A 350 7.98 -10.95 -26.15
CA ALA A 350 7.74 -12.39 -26.15
C ALA A 350 8.79 -13.16 -26.98
N GLU A 351 9.18 -12.64 -28.15
CA GLU A 351 10.29 -13.20 -28.94
C GLU A 351 11.60 -13.22 -28.15
N LYS A 352 11.92 -12.11 -27.49
CA LYS A 352 13.12 -12.00 -26.65
C LYS A 352 13.08 -12.97 -25.47
N VAL A 353 11.96 -13.01 -24.73
CA VAL A 353 11.78 -13.88 -23.57
C VAL A 353 11.89 -15.36 -23.98
N LEU A 354 11.31 -15.75 -25.11
CA LEU A 354 11.43 -17.11 -25.64
C LEU A 354 12.88 -17.47 -25.95
N ALA A 355 13.64 -16.56 -26.56
CA ALA A 355 15.07 -16.76 -26.83
C ALA A 355 15.89 -16.84 -25.53
N ASP A 356 15.65 -15.94 -24.57
CA ASP A 356 16.38 -15.89 -23.30
C ASP A 356 16.11 -17.14 -22.43
N THR A 357 14.96 -17.78 -22.59
CA THR A 357 14.52 -18.94 -21.78
C THR A 357 14.51 -20.27 -22.53
N GLU A 358 15.05 -20.31 -23.75
CA GLU A 358 15.00 -21.46 -24.66
C GLU A 358 15.55 -22.74 -24.02
N ALA A 359 16.70 -22.63 -23.33
CA ALA A 359 17.35 -23.75 -22.66
C ALA A 359 16.49 -24.38 -21.55
N ILE A 360 15.59 -23.60 -20.94
CA ILE A 360 14.69 -24.08 -19.90
C ILE A 360 13.42 -24.65 -20.53
N LEU A 361 12.86 -23.99 -21.54
CA LEU A 361 11.55 -24.36 -22.08
C LEU A 361 11.58 -25.55 -23.06
N ASN A 362 12.73 -25.84 -23.70
CA ASN A 362 12.88 -26.94 -24.66
C ASN A 362 13.34 -28.28 -24.06
N HIS A 363 13.62 -28.30 -22.76
CA HIS A 363 14.05 -29.48 -21.99
C HIS A 363 13.10 -29.73 -20.82
#